data_AF-A0A1L9RSZ6-F1
#
_entry.id   AF-A0A1L9RSZ6-F1
#
_cell.length_a   1.000
_cell.length_b   1.000
_cell.length_c   1.000
_cell.angle_alpha   90.00
_cell.angle_beta   90.00
_cell.angle_gamma   90.00
#
_symmetry.space_group_name_H-M   'P 1'
#
loop_
_entity.id
_entity.type
_entity.pdbx_description
1 polymer ?
#
loop_
_entity_poly.entity_id
_entity_poly.type
_entity_poly.pdbx_seq_one_letter_code
_entity_poly.pdbx_strand_id
1 'polypeptide(L)'
;MQHSDFFVYFGPRRSYLVQTPGLQPISTLPVSNRVQTIFNQSKKVTCVAYPPIIDDSEPLPDPFFAHEMKGFLGDDAFHFTDAIRKDYHGLEQWTSCRWGTAVSLPYFPSFKATWLIIQGTQVLADNRGGWWACSWGLNSTYAFLPANVTSCLQDIQPGGKVTHVALGIKGAFVVLYENGRMAWNLCGAYDELDMHLSTPGAAENILYVSMSIFDEGRYFIAYKDHRILYNFPEDDGGRSDWDLLDEWLRYDSHCQVLNNTRMVDFAKQETKSGGISGFISVITERMMREVINEEVEEQICRFMKGT
;
A
#
# COMPACT_ATOMS: atom_id res chain seq x y z
N MET A 1 -7.30 6.97 9.13
CA MET A 1 -7.04 6.15 7.93
C MET A 1 -6.08 5.02 8.28
N GLN A 2 -6.25 3.82 7.72
CA GLN A 2 -5.24 2.77 7.86
C GLN A 2 -4.31 2.79 6.64
N HIS A 3 -3.03 2.43 6.84
CA HIS A 3 -2.06 2.30 5.73
C HIS A 3 -2.56 1.38 4.62
N SER A 4 -3.35 0.36 4.99
CA SER A 4 -3.92 -0.65 4.09
C SER A 4 -4.87 -0.09 3.03
N ASP A 5 -5.28 1.17 3.15
CA ASP A 5 -6.30 1.75 2.29
C ASP A 5 -5.68 2.41 1.06
N PHE A 6 -4.41 2.80 1.14
CA PHE A 6 -3.63 3.29 0.02
C PHE A 6 -2.87 2.13 -0.63
N PHE A 7 -2.92 2.06 -1.95
CA PHE A 7 -2.05 1.20 -2.73
C PHE A 7 -1.70 1.91 -4.04
N VAL A 8 -0.44 2.33 -4.15
CA VAL A 8 0.12 2.93 -5.35
C VAL A 8 1.23 2.03 -5.85
N TYR A 9 1.12 1.58 -7.09
CA TYR A 9 2.15 0.81 -7.78
C TYR A 9 2.57 1.56 -9.04
N PHE A 10 3.87 1.81 -9.17
CA PHE A 10 4.45 2.35 -10.38
C PHE A 10 4.91 1.19 -11.27
N GLY A 11 4.24 1.03 -12.40
CA GLY A 11 4.50 -0.04 -13.35
C GLY A 11 5.53 0.32 -14.42
N PRO A 12 5.89 -0.65 -15.26
CA PRO A 12 6.77 -0.41 -16.40
C PRO A 12 6.14 0.54 -17.41
N ARG A 13 6.95 1.11 -18.31
CA ARG A 13 6.47 1.97 -19.42
C ARG A 13 5.58 3.13 -18.96
N ARG A 14 5.93 3.76 -17.84
CA ARG A 14 5.18 4.89 -17.24
C ARG A 14 3.74 4.57 -16.83
N SER A 15 3.41 3.29 -16.70
CA SER A 15 2.11 2.88 -16.18
C SER A 15 2.03 2.93 -14.66
N TYR A 16 0.82 2.83 -14.13
CA TYR A 16 0.57 2.88 -12.70
C TYR A 16 -0.73 2.17 -12.34
N LEU A 17 -0.85 1.84 -11.05
CA LEU A 17 -2.12 1.51 -10.42
C LEU A 17 -2.22 2.32 -9.14
N VAL A 18 -3.31 3.08 -8.99
CA VAL A 18 -3.59 3.89 -7.81
C VAL A 18 -4.91 3.45 -7.22
N GLN A 19 -4.89 3.18 -5.93
CA GLN A 19 -6.05 2.90 -5.10
C GLN A 19 -5.93 3.71 -3.82
N THR A 20 -7.02 4.37 -3.48
CA THR A 20 -7.15 5.19 -2.27
C THR A 20 -8.39 4.78 -1.49
N PRO A 21 -8.45 5.06 -0.18
CA PRO A 21 -9.62 4.75 0.63
C PRO A 21 -10.92 5.28 0.00
N GLY A 22 -11.93 4.41 -0.08
CA GLY A 22 -13.27 4.77 -0.54
C GLY A 22 -13.47 4.83 -2.05
N LEU A 23 -12.42 4.70 -2.86
CA LEU A 23 -12.51 4.91 -4.30
C LEU A 23 -12.17 3.65 -5.12
N GLN A 24 -12.68 3.58 -6.36
CA GLN A 24 -12.37 2.48 -7.28
C GLN A 24 -10.92 2.59 -7.76
N PRO A 25 -10.16 1.48 -7.83
CA PRO A 25 -8.79 1.51 -8.33
C PRO A 25 -8.73 2.01 -9.79
N ILE A 26 -7.74 2.86 -10.08
CA ILE A 26 -7.41 3.31 -11.44
C ILE A 26 -6.11 2.62 -11.84
N SER A 27 -6.06 2.05 -13.04
CA SER A 27 -4.89 1.33 -13.54
C SER A 27 -4.65 1.62 -15.02
N THR A 28 -3.42 1.94 -15.36
CA THR A 28 -2.88 2.02 -16.72
C THR A 28 -1.85 0.91 -16.99
N LEU A 29 -1.76 -0.07 -16.08
CA LEU A 29 -0.78 -1.16 -16.17
C LEU A 29 -0.91 -1.92 -17.50
N PRO A 30 0.20 -2.18 -18.22
CA PRO A 30 0.20 -2.98 -19.43
C PRO A 30 -0.01 -4.44 -19.05
N VAL A 31 -1.24 -4.91 -19.18
CA VAL A 31 -1.67 -6.26 -18.81
C VAL A 31 -2.54 -6.88 -19.90
N SER A 32 -2.66 -8.20 -19.88
CA SER A 32 -3.56 -8.93 -20.78
C SER A 32 -5.02 -8.62 -20.47
N ASN A 33 -5.91 -8.82 -21.45
CA ASN A 33 -7.36 -8.67 -21.28
C ASN A 33 -7.92 -9.50 -20.12
N ARG A 34 -7.30 -10.64 -19.81
CA ARG A 34 -7.68 -11.49 -18.69
C ARG A 34 -7.41 -10.77 -17.37
N VAL A 35 -6.20 -10.26 -17.17
CA VAL A 35 -5.82 -9.53 -15.95
C VAL A 35 -6.62 -8.23 -15.82
N GLN A 36 -6.82 -7.50 -16.91
CA GLN A 36 -7.66 -6.29 -16.89
C GLN A 36 -9.10 -6.59 -16.43
N THR A 37 -9.67 -7.71 -16.88
CA THR A 37 -11.01 -8.15 -16.45
C THR A 37 -11.06 -8.38 -14.94
N ILE A 38 -9.99 -8.99 -14.38
CA ILE A 38 -9.90 -9.26 -12.94
C ILE A 38 -9.75 -7.95 -12.17
N PHE A 39 -8.91 -7.00 -12.60
CA PHE A 39 -8.81 -5.68 -11.98
C PHE A 39 -10.16 -4.95 -11.96
N ASN A 40 -10.92 -4.98 -13.05
CA ASN A 40 -12.24 -4.35 -13.12
C ASN A 40 -13.26 -4.98 -12.14
N GLN A 41 -13.15 -6.29 -11.90
CA GLN A 41 -13.98 -7.05 -10.97
C GLN A 41 -13.48 -7.00 -9.52
N SER A 42 -12.27 -6.52 -9.30
CA SER A 42 -11.67 -6.42 -7.97
C SER A 42 -12.24 -5.23 -7.23
N LYS A 43 -12.56 -5.43 -5.96
CA LYS A 43 -12.88 -4.36 -5.01
C LYS A 43 -11.60 -3.66 -4.57
N LYS A 44 -10.54 -4.44 -4.39
CA LYS A 44 -9.25 -3.97 -3.86
C LYS A 44 -8.11 -4.72 -4.52
N VAL A 45 -7.00 -4.06 -4.78
CA VAL A 45 -5.70 -4.66 -5.09
C VAL A 45 -4.75 -4.35 -3.95
N THR A 46 -4.05 -5.38 -3.46
CA THR A 46 -3.19 -5.30 -2.27
C THR A 46 -1.72 -5.54 -2.59
N CYS A 47 -1.43 -6.10 -3.76
CA CYS A 47 -0.09 -6.31 -4.28
C CYS A 47 -0.12 -6.34 -5.80
N VAL A 48 0.93 -5.80 -6.42
CA VAL A 48 1.28 -6.00 -7.82
C VAL A 48 2.80 -6.12 -7.88
N ALA A 49 3.31 -7.09 -8.63
CA ALA A 49 4.70 -7.11 -9.03
C ALA A 49 4.86 -7.69 -10.44
N TYR A 50 5.63 -6.99 -11.25
CA TYR A 50 6.11 -7.52 -12.51
C TYR A 50 7.35 -8.38 -12.26
N PRO A 51 7.56 -9.45 -13.05
CA PRO A 51 8.86 -10.13 -13.06
C PRO A 51 9.96 -9.16 -13.53
N PRO A 52 11.24 -9.46 -13.28
CA PRO A 52 12.35 -8.62 -13.74
C PRO A 52 12.26 -8.32 -15.24
N ILE A 53 12.19 -7.03 -15.59
CA ILE A 53 12.17 -6.57 -16.98
C ILE A 53 13.60 -6.23 -17.36
N ILE A 54 14.18 -7.03 -18.24
CA ILE A 54 15.58 -6.88 -18.69
C ILE A 54 15.66 -5.91 -19.87
N ASP A 55 14.64 -5.93 -20.74
CA ASP A 55 14.57 -5.13 -21.95
C ASP A 55 13.15 -4.54 -22.11
N ASP A 56 13.07 -3.20 -22.15
CA ASP A 56 11.81 -2.47 -22.32
C ASP A 56 11.15 -2.71 -23.68
N SER A 57 11.88 -3.27 -24.67
CA SER A 57 11.37 -3.61 -25.99
C SER A 57 10.63 -4.96 -26.03
N GLU A 58 10.84 -5.83 -25.05
CA GLU A 58 10.20 -7.14 -25.01
C GLU A 58 8.70 -7.04 -24.67
N PRO A 59 7.86 -8.02 -25.10
CA PRO A 59 6.48 -8.11 -24.64
C PRO A 59 6.45 -8.22 -23.11
N LEU A 60 5.69 -7.33 -22.47
CA LEU A 60 5.58 -7.35 -21.02
C LEU A 60 4.73 -8.55 -20.58
N PRO A 61 5.25 -9.40 -19.68
CA PRO A 61 4.45 -10.45 -19.09
C PRO A 61 3.41 -9.87 -18.13
N ASP A 62 2.35 -10.63 -17.90
CA ASP A 62 1.37 -10.27 -16.87
C ASP A 62 2.01 -10.23 -15.48
N PRO A 63 1.66 -9.23 -14.65
CA PRO A 63 2.13 -9.18 -13.28
C PRO A 63 1.49 -10.28 -12.44
N PHE A 64 2.14 -10.63 -11.35
CA PHE A 64 1.46 -11.25 -10.22
C PHE A 64 0.78 -10.16 -9.39
N PHE A 65 -0.39 -10.48 -8.85
CA PHE A 65 -1.09 -9.57 -7.96
C PHE A 65 -2.00 -10.32 -6.98
N ALA A 66 -2.36 -9.62 -5.92
CA ALA A 66 -3.34 -10.06 -4.94
C ALA A 66 -4.50 -9.06 -4.94
N HIS A 67 -5.73 -9.57 -4.88
CA HIS A 67 -6.92 -8.73 -4.98
C HIS A 67 -8.10 -9.30 -4.18
N GLU A 68 -8.96 -8.40 -3.71
CA GLU A 68 -10.25 -8.71 -3.08
C GLU A 68 -11.33 -8.69 -4.17
N MET A 69 -12.12 -9.75 -4.35
CA MET A 69 -13.22 -9.76 -5.32
C MET A 69 -14.43 -8.94 -4.84
N LYS A 70 -15.17 -8.33 -5.78
CA LYS A 70 -16.48 -7.71 -5.49
C LYS A 70 -17.50 -8.81 -5.16
N GLY A 71 -17.72 -9.08 -3.87
CA GLY A 71 -18.71 -10.05 -3.38
C GLY A 71 -19.09 -9.80 -1.91
N PHE A 72 -20.18 -10.40 -1.43
CA PHE A 72 -20.75 -10.15 -0.09
C PHE A 72 -19.79 -10.53 1.06
N LEU A 73 -18.86 -11.46 0.81
CA LEU A 73 -17.87 -11.91 1.79
C LEU A 73 -16.43 -11.50 1.44
N GLY A 74 -16.20 -10.78 0.32
CA GLY A 74 -14.87 -10.34 -0.09
C GLY A 74 -13.86 -11.48 -0.13
N ASP A 75 -14.01 -12.40 -1.08
CA ASP A 75 -13.00 -13.45 -1.26
C ASP A 75 -11.75 -12.82 -1.86
N ASP A 76 -10.71 -12.71 -1.05
CA ASP A 76 -9.37 -12.37 -1.48
C ASP A 76 -8.78 -13.53 -2.29
N ALA A 77 -8.20 -13.21 -3.44
CA ALA A 77 -7.63 -14.15 -4.39
C ALA A 77 -6.23 -13.71 -4.85
N PHE A 78 -5.39 -14.71 -5.12
CA PHE A 78 -4.05 -14.49 -5.67
C PHE A 78 -4.02 -14.92 -7.12
N HIS A 79 -3.43 -14.08 -7.95
CA HIS A 79 -3.13 -14.39 -9.33
C HIS A 79 -1.62 -14.57 -9.50
N PHE A 80 -1.20 -15.84 -9.53
CA PHE A 80 0.17 -16.24 -9.83
C PHE A 80 0.29 -16.63 -11.30
N THR A 81 1.27 -16.04 -12.00
CA THR A 81 1.69 -16.48 -13.33
C THR A 81 2.76 -17.57 -13.21
N ASP A 82 2.94 -18.40 -14.24
CA ASP A 82 3.93 -19.49 -14.20
C ASP A 82 5.36 -18.99 -14.02
N ALA A 83 5.68 -17.82 -14.58
CA ALA A 83 6.97 -17.15 -14.36
C ALA A 83 7.17 -16.82 -12.88
N ILE A 84 6.15 -16.26 -12.23
CA ILE A 84 6.22 -15.90 -10.81
C ILE A 84 6.30 -17.15 -9.93
N ARG A 85 5.58 -18.24 -10.24
CA ARG A 85 5.67 -19.49 -9.46
C ARG A 85 7.10 -20.03 -9.40
N LYS A 86 7.82 -19.92 -10.52
CA LYS A 86 9.20 -20.36 -10.62
C LYS A 86 10.14 -19.50 -9.76
N ASP A 87 9.99 -18.18 -9.83
CA ASP A 87 10.95 -17.24 -9.23
C ASP A 87 10.59 -16.85 -7.78
N TYR A 88 9.31 -16.97 -7.40
CA TYR A 88 8.74 -16.56 -6.11
C TYR A 88 8.05 -17.73 -5.38
N HIS A 89 8.56 -18.95 -5.51
CA HIS A 89 7.98 -20.13 -4.86
C HIS A 89 7.80 -19.95 -3.34
N GLY A 90 8.71 -19.26 -2.65
CA GLY A 90 8.57 -18.95 -1.22
C GLY A 90 7.37 -18.05 -0.89
N LEU A 91 7.03 -17.12 -1.78
CA LEU A 91 5.86 -16.26 -1.64
C LEU A 91 4.58 -17.04 -1.94
N GLU A 92 4.56 -17.90 -2.96
CA GLU A 92 3.44 -18.80 -3.25
C GLU A 92 3.17 -19.75 -2.07
N GLN A 93 4.21 -20.33 -1.47
CA GLN A 93 4.07 -21.16 -0.27
C GLN A 93 3.54 -20.36 0.92
N TRP A 94 4.12 -19.18 1.18
CA TRP A 94 3.69 -18.34 2.30
C TRP A 94 2.22 -17.92 2.17
N THR A 95 1.83 -17.50 0.97
CA THR A 95 0.43 -17.14 0.67
C THR A 95 -0.47 -18.37 0.77
N SER A 96 -0.13 -19.50 0.15
CA SER A 96 -0.93 -20.73 0.21
C SER A 96 -1.13 -21.25 1.64
N CYS A 97 -0.09 -21.23 2.46
CA CYS A 97 -0.17 -21.68 3.86
C CYS A 97 -1.09 -20.81 4.70
N ARG A 98 -1.18 -19.51 4.41
CA ARG A 98 -1.93 -18.54 5.22
C ARG A 98 -3.34 -18.28 4.70
N TRP A 99 -3.55 -18.42 3.40
CA TRP A 99 -4.85 -18.24 2.74
C TRP A 99 -5.71 -19.52 2.72
N GLY A 100 -5.07 -20.69 2.80
CA GLY A 100 -5.77 -21.99 2.79
C GLY A 100 -6.05 -22.60 4.16
N THR A 101 -5.56 -22.01 5.27
CA THR A 101 -5.77 -22.58 6.60
C THR A 101 -7.00 -21.97 7.28
N ALA A 102 -8.07 -22.75 7.32
CA ALA A 102 -9.08 -22.59 8.37
C ALA A 102 -8.38 -22.74 9.73
N VAL A 103 -8.17 -21.63 10.43
CA VAL A 103 -7.62 -21.69 11.80
C VAL A 103 -8.73 -22.20 12.70
N SER A 104 -8.59 -23.44 13.18
CA SER A 104 -9.40 -23.92 14.30
C SER A 104 -9.04 -23.09 15.53
N LEU A 105 -9.90 -22.15 15.91
CA LEU A 105 -9.72 -21.41 17.15
C LEU A 105 -9.97 -22.37 18.34
N PRO A 106 -8.98 -22.60 19.22
CA PRO A 106 -9.09 -23.59 20.29
C PRO A 106 -10.19 -23.28 21.31
N TYR A 107 -10.71 -22.05 21.32
CA TYR A 107 -11.75 -21.59 22.25
C TYR A 107 -13.19 -21.80 21.74
N PHE A 108 -13.39 -22.16 20.47
CA PHE A 108 -14.73 -22.37 19.89
C PHE A 108 -14.81 -23.67 19.08
N PRO A 109 -14.77 -24.85 19.73
CA PRO A 109 -14.74 -26.15 19.06
C PRO A 109 -16.00 -26.48 18.24
N SER A 110 -17.11 -25.75 18.44
CA SER A 110 -18.37 -25.92 17.70
C SER A 110 -18.50 -25.03 16.45
N PHE A 111 -17.62 -24.03 16.28
CA PHE A 111 -17.59 -23.23 15.06
C PHE A 111 -16.68 -23.93 14.04
N LYS A 112 -17.29 -24.60 13.05
CA LYS A 112 -16.59 -25.10 11.87
C LYS A 112 -15.87 -23.91 11.22
N ALA A 113 -14.53 -23.97 11.19
CA ALA A 113 -13.65 -23.15 10.36
C ALA A 113 -14.08 -21.68 10.27
N THR A 114 -13.79 -20.88 11.31
CA THR A 114 -13.76 -19.44 11.10
C THR A 114 -12.58 -19.17 10.18
N TRP A 115 -12.86 -18.87 8.91
CA TRP A 115 -11.86 -18.37 7.98
C TRP A 115 -11.27 -17.12 8.61
N LEU A 116 -10.01 -17.19 9.03
CA LEU A 116 -9.30 -16.00 9.47
C LEU A 116 -9.07 -15.20 8.20
N ILE A 117 -9.97 -14.25 7.90
CA ILE A 117 -9.80 -13.34 6.78
C ILE A 117 -8.52 -12.57 7.09
N ILE A 118 -7.44 -12.89 6.38
CA ILE A 118 -6.17 -12.20 6.53
C ILE A 118 -6.30 -10.84 5.85
N GLN A 119 -6.92 -9.90 6.57
CA GLN A 119 -7.06 -8.54 6.11
C GLN A 119 -5.71 -7.83 6.15
N GLY A 120 -5.47 -6.99 5.14
CA GLY A 120 -4.31 -6.11 5.09
C GLY A 120 -3.00 -6.84 4.83
N THR A 121 -2.98 -7.73 3.83
CA THR A 121 -1.71 -8.27 3.32
C THR A 121 -1.03 -7.22 2.45
N GLN A 122 0.17 -6.78 2.81
CA GLN A 122 1.03 -6.01 1.93
C GLN A 122 2.10 -6.94 1.39
N VAL A 123 2.21 -7.02 0.06
CA VAL A 123 3.32 -7.70 -0.61
C VAL A 123 3.99 -6.73 -1.56
N LEU A 124 5.32 -6.71 -1.53
CA LEU A 124 6.15 -5.85 -2.35
C LEU A 124 7.26 -6.70 -2.95
N ALA A 125 7.62 -6.39 -4.19
CA ALA A 125 8.79 -6.97 -4.83
C ALA A 125 9.65 -5.86 -5.43
N ASP A 126 10.97 -6.08 -5.46
CA ASP A 126 11.90 -5.28 -6.23
C ASP A 126 12.10 -5.88 -7.64
N ASN A 127 12.84 -5.17 -8.48
CA ASN A 127 13.17 -5.62 -9.84
C ASN A 127 14.24 -6.73 -9.89
N ARG A 128 14.72 -7.23 -8.75
CA ARG A 128 15.76 -8.26 -8.61
C ARG A 128 15.21 -9.58 -8.06
N GLY A 129 13.90 -9.68 -7.85
CA GLY A 129 13.27 -10.88 -7.27
C GLY A 129 13.22 -10.86 -5.74
N GLY A 130 13.73 -9.81 -5.10
CA GLY A 130 13.56 -9.56 -3.67
C GLY A 130 12.12 -9.22 -3.35
N TRP A 131 11.59 -9.74 -2.25
CA TRP A 131 10.21 -9.45 -1.84
C TRP A 131 10.05 -9.42 -0.33
N TRP A 132 9.05 -8.67 0.13
CA TRP A 132 8.59 -8.62 1.51
C TRP A 132 7.08 -8.81 1.53
N ALA A 133 6.59 -9.56 2.51
CA ALA A 133 5.17 -9.73 2.75
C ALA A 133 4.86 -9.57 4.25
N CYS A 134 3.81 -8.84 4.56
CA CYS A 134 3.26 -8.74 5.91
C CYS A 134 1.75 -8.84 5.85
N SER A 135 1.15 -9.36 6.91
CA SER A 135 -0.29 -9.21 7.11
C SER A 135 -0.57 -8.72 8.52
N TRP A 136 -1.76 -8.16 8.70
CA TRP A 136 -2.17 -7.66 9.99
C TRP A 136 -2.21 -8.80 11.02
N GLY A 137 -1.77 -8.50 12.25
CA GLY A 137 -1.71 -9.48 13.34
C GLY A 137 -0.61 -10.57 13.23
N LEU A 138 0.07 -10.71 12.09
CA LEU A 138 1.09 -11.76 11.89
C LEU A 138 2.49 -11.21 11.67
N ASN A 139 3.51 -12.07 11.80
CA ASN A 139 4.89 -11.72 11.48
C ASN A 139 5.04 -11.53 9.97
N SER A 140 5.88 -10.56 9.61
CA SER A 140 6.32 -10.35 8.24
C SER A 140 7.30 -11.44 7.80
N THR A 141 7.48 -11.60 6.50
CA THR A 141 8.46 -12.51 5.88
C THR A 141 9.10 -11.80 4.70
N TYR A 142 10.27 -12.25 4.27
CA TYR A 142 10.93 -11.74 3.09
C TYR A 142 11.90 -12.77 2.52
N ALA A 143 12.26 -12.59 1.25
CA ALA A 143 13.40 -13.30 0.65
C ALA A 143 14.11 -12.41 -0.37
N PHE A 144 15.39 -12.70 -0.59
CA PHE A 144 16.24 -12.08 -1.61
C PHE A 144 16.35 -10.54 -1.57
N LEU A 145 15.99 -9.91 -0.45
CA LEU A 145 16.17 -8.47 -0.25
C LEU A 145 17.64 -8.12 0.05
N PRO A 146 18.09 -6.91 -0.34
CA PRO A 146 19.41 -6.40 0.04
C PRO A 146 19.66 -6.39 1.55
N ALA A 147 20.90 -6.62 1.98
CA ALA A 147 21.26 -6.77 3.39
C ALA A 147 20.88 -5.55 4.25
N ASN A 148 21.07 -4.33 3.71
CA ASN A 148 20.68 -3.07 4.33
C ASN A 148 19.15 -2.95 4.55
N VAL A 149 18.34 -3.54 3.68
CA VAL A 149 16.89 -3.64 3.87
C VAL A 149 16.59 -4.66 4.96
N THR A 150 17.16 -5.86 4.86
CA THR A 150 16.87 -6.95 5.81
C THR A 150 17.24 -6.61 7.25
N SER A 151 18.29 -5.81 7.48
CA SER A 151 18.62 -5.32 8.82
C SER A 151 17.49 -4.50 9.43
N CYS A 152 16.77 -3.71 8.63
CA CYS A 152 15.66 -2.87 9.08
C CYS A 152 14.36 -3.66 9.33
N LEU A 153 14.27 -4.90 8.84
CA LEU A 153 13.09 -5.75 8.93
C LEU A 153 13.13 -6.77 10.09
N GLN A 154 14.17 -6.74 10.91
CA GLN A 154 14.31 -7.67 12.04
C GLN A 154 13.25 -7.41 13.12
N ASP A 155 12.71 -8.47 13.73
CA ASP A 155 11.60 -8.38 14.70
C ASP A 155 11.95 -7.58 15.99
N ILE A 156 13.24 -7.37 16.27
CA ILE A 156 13.74 -6.70 17.49
C ILE A 156 14.26 -5.29 17.17
N GLN A 157 13.60 -4.57 16.26
CA GLN A 157 13.94 -3.19 16.01
C GLN A 157 13.43 -2.28 17.14
N PRO A 158 14.17 -1.24 17.57
CA PRO A 158 13.69 -0.24 18.53
C PRO A 158 12.43 0.50 18.06
N GLY A 159 12.10 0.42 16.76
CA GLY A 159 10.89 0.93 16.14
C GLY A 159 9.61 0.14 16.47
N GLY A 160 9.73 -1.07 17.00
CA GLY A 160 8.60 -2.00 17.10
C GLY A 160 8.34 -2.71 15.76
N LYS A 161 7.11 -3.19 15.57
CA LYS A 161 6.73 -3.98 14.39
C LYS A 161 6.79 -3.15 13.11
N VAL A 162 7.32 -3.72 12.03
CA VAL A 162 7.24 -3.12 10.69
C VAL A 162 5.79 -3.10 10.23
N THR A 163 5.29 -1.93 9.87
CA THR A 163 3.91 -1.74 9.38
C THR A 163 3.85 -1.55 7.88
N HIS A 164 4.91 -0.99 7.28
CA HIS A 164 4.95 -0.71 5.85
C HIS A 164 6.39 -0.68 5.34
N VAL A 165 6.59 -1.16 4.12
CA VAL A 165 7.86 -1.05 3.40
C VAL A 165 7.59 -0.40 2.05
N ALA A 166 8.54 0.35 1.51
CA ALA A 166 8.55 0.77 0.12
C ALA A 166 9.92 0.43 -0.46
N LEU A 167 9.94 -0.22 -1.62
CA LEU A 167 11.16 -0.57 -2.34
C LEU A 167 11.25 0.24 -3.62
N GLY A 168 12.45 0.71 -3.94
CA GLY A 168 12.73 1.54 -5.09
C GLY A 168 13.93 1.02 -5.89
N ILE A 169 14.29 1.76 -6.93
CA ILE A 169 15.42 1.47 -7.80
C ILE A 169 16.74 1.49 -7.01
N LYS A 170 17.77 0.80 -7.53
CA LYS A 170 19.12 0.70 -6.92
C LYS A 170 19.12 0.14 -5.48
N GLY A 171 18.03 -0.50 -5.04
CA GLY A 171 17.90 -0.99 -3.66
C GLY A 171 17.53 0.11 -2.66
N ALA A 172 16.99 1.22 -3.15
CA ALA A 172 16.38 2.25 -2.31
C ALA A 172 15.22 1.66 -1.49
N PHE A 173 15.06 2.11 -0.25
CA PHE A 173 13.97 1.65 0.59
C PHE A 173 13.49 2.71 1.59
N VAL A 174 12.24 2.54 2.02
CA VAL A 174 11.64 3.18 3.20
C VAL A 174 10.97 2.08 4.04
N VAL A 175 11.18 2.09 5.35
CA VAL A 175 10.55 1.20 6.32
C VAL A 175 9.86 2.06 7.37
N LEU A 176 8.56 1.84 7.56
CA LEU A 176 7.75 2.45 8.60
C LEU A 176 7.46 1.44 9.71
N TYR A 177 7.54 1.91 10.94
CA TYR A 177 7.29 1.11 12.12
C TYR A 177 5.99 1.53 12.83
N GLU A 178 5.44 0.64 13.63
CA GLU A 178 4.19 0.83 14.37
C GLU A 178 4.22 2.05 15.31
N ASN A 179 5.39 2.37 15.88
CA ASN A 179 5.54 3.53 16.74
C ASN A 179 5.70 4.87 15.98
N GLY A 180 5.56 4.86 14.65
CA GLY A 180 5.69 6.05 13.80
C GLY A 180 7.13 6.43 13.46
N ARG A 181 8.15 5.68 13.92
CA ARG A 181 9.52 5.84 13.43
C ARG A 181 9.61 5.36 11.98
N MET A 182 10.62 5.87 11.30
CA MET A 182 10.95 5.53 9.93
C MET A 182 12.45 5.30 9.79
N ALA A 183 12.82 4.33 8.96
CA ALA A 183 14.19 4.14 8.47
C ALA A 183 14.17 4.17 6.95
N TRP A 184 15.12 4.87 6.33
CA TRP A 184 15.21 4.92 4.87
C TRP A 184 16.67 5.01 4.41
N ASN A 185 16.90 4.58 3.18
CA ASN A 185 18.12 4.83 2.43
C ASN A 185 17.76 4.81 0.95
N LEU A 186 17.81 5.96 0.30
CA LEU A 186 17.41 6.08 -1.10
C LEU A 186 18.56 5.81 -2.09
N CYS A 187 19.75 5.44 -1.60
CA CYS A 187 20.89 5.00 -2.41
C CYS A 187 21.29 5.98 -3.54
N GLY A 188 21.12 7.28 -3.33
CA GLY A 188 21.37 8.33 -4.33
C GLY A 188 20.35 8.36 -5.47
N ALA A 189 19.15 7.82 -5.24
CA ALA A 189 17.96 8.00 -6.06
C ALA A 189 16.91 8.81 -5.29
N TYR A 190 15.87 9.29 -5.98
CA TYR A 190 14.76 10.05 -5.39
C TYR A 190 15.20 11.29 -4.59
N ASP A 191 16.03 12.14 -5.19
CA ASP A 191 16.63 13.32 -4.53
C ASP A 191 15.58 14.23 -3.86
N GLU A 192 14.46 14.47 -4.54
CA GLU A 192 13.35 15.28 -4.00
C GLU A 192 12.71 14.59 -2.78
N LEU A 193 12.48 13.28 -2.85
CA LEU A 193 11.97 12.50 -1.73
C LEU A 193 12.96 12.54 -0.55
N ASP A 194 14.27 12.36 -0.78
CA ASP A 194 15.28 12.37 0.29
C ASP A 194 15.31 13.71 1.03
N MET A 195 15.21 14.82 0.27
CA MET A 195 15.07 16.16 0.83
C MET A 195 13.82 16.29 1.70
N HIS A 196 12.69 15.68 1.31
CA HIS A 196 11.47 15.67 2.12
C HIS A 196 11.58 14.83 3.37
N LEU A 197 12.08 13.60 3.27
CA LEU A 197 12.25 12.72 4.43
C LEU A 197 13.23 13.32 5.46
N SER A 198 14.18 14.14 4.99
CA SER A 198 15.13 14.88 5.83
C SER A 198 14.54 16.12 6.50
N THR A 199 13.33 16.56 6.15
CA THR A 199 12.68 17.72 6.78
C THR A 199 12.22 17.35 8.20
N PRO A 200 12.55 18.15 9.24
CA PRO A 200 12.11 17.87 10.60
C PRO A 200 10.60 17.69 10.70
N GLY A 201 10.15 16.61 11.37
CA GLY A 201 8.75 16.27 11.61
C GLY A 201 8.00 15.64 10.43
N ALA A 202 8.51 15.75 9.20
CA ALA A 202 7.91 15.10 8.03
C ALA A 202 7.80 13.57 8.21
N ALA A 203 8.89 12.92 8.62
CA ALA A 203 8.96 11.48 8.82
C ALA A 203 7.92 10.93 9.81
N GLU A 204 7.64 11.66 10.90
CA GLU A 204 6.72 11.22 11.96
C GLU A 204 5.26 11.26 11.51
N ASN A 205 4.96 12.10 10.51
CA ASN A 205 3.63 12.30 9.95
C ASN A 205 3.36 11.46 8.71
N ILE A 206 4.33 10.67 8.22
CA ILE A 206 4.10 9.80 7.08
C ILE A 206 3.19 8.63 7.49
N LEU A 207 2.15 8.44 6.67
CA LEU A 207 1.31 7.26 6.67
C LEU A 207 1.87 6.29 5.63
N TYR A 208 1.81 6.59 4.35
CA TYR A 208 2.13 5.62 3.31
C TYR A 208 3.21 6.15 2.38
N VAL A 209 4.07 5.26 1.86
CA VAL A 209 5.07 5.60 0.84
C VAL A 209 5.06 4.56 -0.27
N SER A 210 5.11 4.97 -1.53
CA SER A 210 5.40 4.10 -2.66
C SER A 210 6.49 4.74 -3.51
N MET A 211 7.37 3.92 -4.07
CA MET A 211 8.48 4.35 -4.92
C MET A 211 8.49 3.51 -6.19
N SER A 212 8.89 4.12 -7.30
CA SER A 212 8.96 3.42 -8.58
C SER A 212 10.24 2.63 -8.73
N ILE A 213 10.16 1.30 -8.82
CA ILE A 213 11.31 0.46 -9.13
C ILE A 213 11.85 0.65 -10.57
N PHE A 214 11.15 1.42 -11.41
CA PHE A 214 11.50 1.68 -12.81
C PHE A 214 12.02 3.10 -13.06
N ASP A 215 11.87 4.03 -12.11
CA ASP A 215 12.19 5.45 -12.31
C ASP A 215 12.59 6.09 -10.97
N GLU A 216 13.77 6.69 -10.92
CA GLU A 216 14.34 7.28 -9.71
C GLU A 216 13.73 8.62 -9.29
N GLY A 217 12.88 9.24 -10.12
CA GLY A 217 12.15 10.45 -9.78
C GLY A 217 10.76 10.20 -9.21
N ARG A 218 10.24 8.97 -9.30
CA ARG A 218 8.81 8.71 -9.07
C ARG A 218 8.50 8.10 -7.72
N TYR A 219 7.62 8.78 -7.00
CA TYR A 219 7.19 8.36 -5.67
C TYR A 219 5.82 8.93 -5.32
N PHE A 220 5.21 8.37 -4.28
CA PHE A 220 3.97 8.82 -3.68
C PHE A 220 4.08 8.72 -2.16
N ILE A 221 3.61 9.73 -1.45
CA ILE A 221 3.54 9.80 0.01
C ILE A 221 2.13 10.21 0.41
N ALA A 222 1.55 9.51 1.36
CA ALA A 222 0.40 9.99 2.12
C ALA A 222 0.81 10.26 3.56
N TYR A 223 0.31 11.35 4.13
CA TYR A 223 0.53 11.75 5.50
C TYR A 223 -0.69 11.43 6.36
N LYS A 224 -0.49 11.31 7.68
CA LYS A 224 -1.52 11.02 8.68
C LYS A 224 -2.59 12.11 8.77
N ASP A 225 -2.28 13.32 8.32
CA ASP A 225 -3.18 14.47 8.30
C ASP A 225 -3.86 14.70 6.95
N HIS A 226 -4.01 13.62 6.16
CA HIS A 226 -4.69 13.63 4.86
C HIS A 226 -4.01 14.48 3.80
N ARG A 227 -2.74 14.87 4.00
CA ARG A 227 -1.93 15.46 2.93
C ARG A 227 -1.33 14.36 2.08
N ILE A 228 -1.11 14.65 0.80
CA ILE A 228 -0.41 13.75 -0.12
C ILE A 228 0.65 14.53 -0.91
N LEU A 229 1.75 13.87 -1.22
CA LEU A 229 2.84 14.38 -2.04
C LEU A 229 3.26 13.29 -3.02
N TYR A 230 3.45 13.63 -4.29
CA TYR A 230 3.89 12.67 -5.29
C TYR A 230 4.65 13.35 -6.42
N ASN A 231 5.44 12.56 -7.11
CA ASN A 231 6.07 12.92 -8.36
C ASN A 231 5.74 11.80 -9.37
N PHE A 232 4.78 12.07 -10.27
CA PHE A 232 4.29 11.14 -11.30
C PHE A 232 4.89 11.53 -12.67
N PRO A 233 4.96 10.61 -13.65
CA PRO A 233 5.53 10.92 -14.96
C PRO A 233 4.74 12.00 -15.68
N GLU A 234 5.37 13.09 -16.10
CA GLU A 234 4.74 13.99 -17.06
C GLU A 234 4.57 13.27 -18.41
N ASP A 235 3.36 13.33 -18.98
CA ASP A 235 3.16 12.93 -20.37
C ASP A 235 3.70 14.04 -21.28
N ASP A 236 4.49 13.66 -22.28
CA ASP A 236 5.07 14.55 -23.30
C ASP A 236 4.00 15.26 -24.21
N GLY A 237 2.71 15.20 -23.85
CA GLY A 237 1.56 15.49 -24.72
C GLY A 237 0.44 16.41 -24.17
N GLY A 238 0.57 17.01 -22.99
CA GLY A 238 -0.17 18.24 -22.65
C GLY A 238 -1.59 18.12 -22.07
N ARG A 239 -2.04 16.93 -21.67
CA ARG A 239 -3.10 16.81 -20.65
C ARG A 239 -2.85 15.50 -19.94
N SER A 240 -2.23 15.61 -18.77
CA SER A 240 -1.78 14.41 -18.09
C SER A 240 -3.00 13.66 -17.56
N ASP A 241 -3.00 12.34 -17.66
CA ASP A 241 -3.97 11.49 -16.92
C ASP A 241 -3.92 11.78 -15.39
N TRP A 242 -2.92 12.55 -14.95
CA TRP A 242 -2.76 13.07 -13.59
C TRP A 242 -3.61 14.29 -13.28
N ASP A 243 -4.06 15.11 -14.24
CA ASP A 243 -5.06 16.14 -13.93
C ASP A 243 -6.35 15.47 -13.44
N LEU A 244 -6.69 14.32 -14.03
CA LEU A 244 -7.80 13.48 -13.58
C LEU A 244 -7.49 12.84 -12.23
N LEU A 245 -6.26 12.39 -11.98
CA LEU A 245 -5.88 11.87 -10.66
C LEU A 245 -5.87 12.97 -9.58
N ASP A 246 -5.38 14.16 -9.87
CA ASP A 246 -5.40 15.36 -9.02
C ASP A 246 -6.85 15.73 -8.69
N GLU A 247 -7.70 15.81 -9.70
CA GLU A 247 -9.13 16.07 -9.55
C GLU A 247 -9.75 14.98 -8.67
N TRP A 248 -9.51 13.72 -8.98
CA TRP A 248 -10.03 12.57 -8.26
C TRP A 248 -9.56 12.53 -6.79
N LEU A 249 -8.27 12.76 -6.53
CA LEU A 249 -7.71 12.83 -5.19
C LEU A 249 -8.29 14.01 -4.39
N ARG A 250 -8.47 15.18 -5.02
CA ARG A 250 -9.00 16.37 -4.36
C ARG A 250 -10.49 16.27 -4.05
N TYR A 251 -11.29 15.79 -4.99
CA TYR A 251 -12.76 15.80 -4.85
C TYR A 251 -13.26 14.67 -3.96
N ASP A 252 -12.67 13.49 -4.07
CA ASP A 252 -13.30 12.26 -3.58
C ASP A 252 -12.60 11.68 -2.34
N SER A 253 -11.30 11.95 -2.15
CA SER A 253 -10.53 11.40 -1.01
C SER A 253 -10.34 12.37 0.16
N HIS A 254 -10.83 13.61 0.04
CA HIS A 254 -10.54 14.73 0.95
C HIS A 254 -9.05 15.00 1.19
N CYS A 255 -8.16 14.47 0.34
CA CYS A 255 -6.73 14.64 0.51
C CYS A 255 -6.27 15.99 -0.03
N GLN A 256 -5.37 16.64 0.70
CA GLN A 256 -4.74 17.88 0.26
C GLN A 256 -3.42 17.59 -0.45
N VAL A 257 -3.38 17.84 -1.76
CA VAL A 257 -2.14 17.76 -2.54
C VAL A 257 -1.18 18.87 -2.12
N LEU A 258 0.03 18.49 -1.71
CA LEU A 258 1.16 19.38 -1.47
C LEU A 258 1.84 19.68 -2.80
N ASN A 259 1.71 20.91 -3.30
CA ASN A 259 2.49 21.38 -4.44
C ASN A 259 3.79 22.06 -3.97
N ASN A 260 4.78 22.16 -4.86
CA ASN A 260 6.11 22.69 -4.52
C ASN A 260 6.10 24.08 -3.86
N THR A 261 5.09 24.91 -4.16
CA THR A 261 4.90 26.22 -3.53
C THR A 261 4.40 26.14 -2.07
N ARG A 262 3.64 25.12 -1.69
CA ARG A 262 3.11 24.91 -0.32
C ARG A 262 4.07 24.16 0.60
N MET A 263 5.15 23.60 0.08
CA MET A 263 6.14 22.89 0.89
C MET A 263 6.95 23.81 1.81
N VAL A 264 7.10 25.09 1.44
CA VAL A 264 7.74 26.10 2.31
C VAL A 264 6.89 26.41 3.56
N ASP A 265 5.57 26.22 3.49
CA ASP A 265 4.66 26.42 4.62
C ASP A 265 4.64 25.22 5.57
N PHE A 266 4.89 24.01 5.06
CA PHE A 266 5.01 22.76 5.84
C PHE A 266 6.09 22.89 6.94
N ALA A 267 7.29 23.30 6.56
CA ALA A 267 8.41 23.49 7.51
C ALA A 267 8.15 24.61 8.53
N LYS A 268 7.27 25.57 8.22
CA LYS A 268 6.94 26.71 9.09
C LYS A 268 5.81 26.40 10.08
N GLN A 269 4.83 25.58 9.72
CA GLN A 269 3.69 25.28 10.61
C GLN A 269 4.04 24.33 11.75
N GLU A 270 4.90 23.33 11.53
CA GLU A 270 5.25 22.36 12.59
C GLU A 270 6.09 22.98 13.73
N THR A 271 6.76 24.10 13.48
CA THR A 271 7.43 24.86 14.55
C THR A 271 6.47 25.60 15.49
N LYS A 272 5.16 25.68 15.16
CA LYS A 272 4.17 26.46 15.92
C LYS A 272 3.03 25.65 16.55
N SER A 273 2.76 24.42 16.13
CA SER A 273 1.58 23.67 16.55
C SER A 273 1.86 22.56 17.56
N GLY A 274 2.52 22.90 18.68
CA GLY A 274 2.44 22.06 19.87
C GLY A 274 1.14 22.37 20.63
N GLY A 275 0.12 21.50 20.56
CA GLY A 275 -0.80 21.38 21.70
C GLY A 275 -2.27 21.05 21.49
N ILE A 276 -2.93 21.36 20.36
CA ILE A 276 -4.42 21.30 20.35
C ILE A 276 -5.03 20.59 19.12
N SER A 277 -4.40 20.67 17.95
CA SER A 277 -4.97 20.13 16.71
C SER A 277 -5.09 18.60 16.67
N GLY A 278 -4.13 17.88 17.29
CA GLY A 278 -4.13 16.41 17.32
C GLY A 278 -5.22 15.78 18.18
N PHE A 279 -5.76 16.52 19.16
CA PHE A 279 -6.79 15.99 20.06
C PHE A 279 -8.17 15.97 19.39
N ILE A 280 -8.45 16.94 18.52
CA ILE A 280 -9.74 17.04 17.82
C ILE A 280 -9.86 15.95 16.75
N SER A 281 -8.80 15.66 15.97
CA SER A 281 -8.88 14.62 14.93
C SER A 281 -9.06 13.21 15.50
N VAL A 282 -8.44 12.91 16.65
CA VAL A 282 -8.60 11.63 17.35
C VAL A 282 -10.03 11.43 17.86
N ILE A 283 -10.69 12.51 18.31
CA ILE A 283 -12.10 12.45 18.75
C ILE A 283 -13.02 12.23 17.54
N THR A 284 -12.79 12.94 16.43
CA THR A 284 -13.64 12.84 15.24
C THR A 284 -13.52 11.47 14.56
N GLU A 285 -12.32 10.88 14.46
CA GLU A 285 -12.14 9.52 13.93
C GLU A 285 -12.81 8.45 14.80
N ARG A 286 -12.83 8.64 16.13
CA ARG A 286 -13.45 7.70 17.05
C ARG A 286 -14.97 7.74 16.95
N MET A 287 -15.55 8.93 16.85
CA MET A 287 -16.99 9.11 16.68
C MET A 287 -17.49 8.55 15.34
N MET A 288 -16.76 8.73 14.24
CA MET A 288 -17.17 8.14 12.95
C MET A 288 -17.09 6.62 12.94
N ARG A 289 -16.10 6.01 13.63
CA ARG A 289 -16.04 4.55 13.77
C ARG A 289 -17.16 3.97 14.63
N GLU A 290 -17.56 4.67 15.69
CA GLU A 290 -18.68 4.26 16.55
C GLU A 290 -20.01 4.30 15.77
N VAL A 291 -20.24 5.34 14.97
CA VAL A 291 -21.45 5.45 14.13
C VAL A 291 -21.51 4.37 13.05
N ILE A 292 -20.39 4.09 12.36
CA ILE A 292 -20.34 3.04 11.32
C ILE A 292 -20.57 1.65 11.93
N ASN A 293 -20.03 1.39 13.12
CA ASN A 293 -20.22 0.11 13.79
C ASN A 293 -21.67 -0.08 14.28
N GLU A 294 -22.31 0.96 14.81
CA GLU A 294 -23.73 0.89 15.22
C GLU A 294 -24.65 0.63 14.03
N GLU A 295 -24.41 1.28 12.88
CA GLU A 295 -25.24 1.11 11.68
C GLU A 295 -25.09 -0.29 11.07
N VAL A 296 -23.88 -0.86 11.09
CA VAL A 296 -23.60 -2.24 10.66
C VAL A 296 -24.24 -3.25 11.60
N GLU A 297 -24.15 -3.06 12.91
CA GLU A 297 -24.80 -3.94 13.90
C GLU A 297 -26.33 -3.92 13.78
N GLU A 298 -26.92 -2.76 13.51
CA GLU A 298 -28.37 -2.63 13.32
C GLU A 298 -28.85 -3.35 12.05
N GLN A 299 -28.08 -3.29 10.96
CA GLN A 299 -28.37 -4.03 9.72
C GLN A 299 -28.26 -5.55 9.91
N ILE A 300 -27.24 -6.02 10.62
CA ILE A 300 -27.08 -7.45 10.96
C ILE A 300 -28.25 -7.93 11.83
N CYS A 301 -28.67 -7.13 12.81
CA CYS A 301 -29.79 -7.45 13.69
C CYS A 301 -31.15 -7.47 12.96
N ARG A 302 -31.36 -6.62 11.95
CA ARG A 302 -32.56 -6.67 11.10
C ARG A 302 -32.56 -7.90 10.20
N PHE A 303 -31.41 -8.29 9.67
CA PHE A 303 -31.27 -9.50 8.85
C PHE A 303 -31.57 -10.77 9.65
N MET A 304 -31.06 -10.90 10.88
CA MET A 304 -31.29 -12.08 11.73
C MET A 304 -32.73 -12.23 12.26
N LYS A 305 -33.52 -11.16 12.27
CA LYS A 305 -34.94 -11.20 12.69
C LYS A 305 -35.91 -11.52 11.54
N GLY A 306 -35.42 -11.58 10.31
CA GLY A 306 -36.20 -11.80 9.09
C GLY A 306 -36.15 -13.22 8.52
N THR A 307 -35.48 -14.16 9.20
CA THR A 307 -35.37 -15.60 8.87
C THR A 307 -35.90 -16.45 10.01
#